data_AF-A0A1X2L726-F1
#
_entry.id   AF-A0A1X2L726-F1
#
_cell.length_a   1.000
_cell.length_b   1.000
_cell.length_c   1.000
_cell.angle_alpha   90.00
_cell.angle_beta   90.00
_cell.angle_gamma   90.00
#
_symmetry.space_group_name_H-M   'P 1'
#
loop_
_entity.id
_entity.type
_entity.pdbx_description
1 polymer ?
#
loop_
_entity_poly.entity_id
_entity_poly.type
_entity_poly.pdbx_seq_one_letter_code
_entity_poly.pdbx_strand_id
1 'polypeptide(L)'
;MSHLRIRQAAELLGVSDDTVRRWINQGALAVSHDAAGRKVIASEDLAHFSRTNAPAPPADPLSIGSSARNRFVGLVTSVVSDKVMTQVEMQCGPFTVVSLMSTEAAEDLQLRPGSVAVAVVKATTVIVETARPSTALASD
;
A
#
# COMPACT_ATOMS: atom_id res chain seq x y z
N MET A 1 14.63 -11.17 15.00
CA MET A 1 13.79 -11.14 13.78
C MET A 1 12.34 -11.29 14.21
N SER A 2 11.46 -10.39 13.77
CA SER A 2 10.05 -10.41 14.16
C SER A 2 9.34 -11.55 13.43
N HIS A 3 8.52 -12.30 14.16
CA HIS A 3 7.71 -13.37 13.62
C HIS A 3 6.25 -12.89 13.56
N LEU A 4 5.59 -13.15 12.44
CA LEU A 4 4.22 -12.73 12.18
C LEU A 4 3.30 -13.93 12.16
N ARG A 5 2.11 -13.77 12.74
CA ARG A 5 1.01 -14.73 12.55
C ARG A 5 0.55 -14.71 11.09
N ILE A 6 -0.04 -15.83 10.65
CA ILE A 6 -0.68 -15.92 9.33
C ILE A 6 -1.65 -14.76 9.10
N ARG A 7 -2.48 -14.43 10.10
CA ARG A 7 -3.40 -13.30 10.03
C ARG A 7 -2.70 -11.95 9.82
N GLN A 8 -1.64 -11.68 10.59
CA GLN A 8 -0.87 -10.44 10.44
C GLN A 8 -0.21 -10.36 9.06
N ALA A 9 0.29 -11.48 8.55
CA ALA A 9 0.84 -11.57 7.21
C ALA A 9 -0.24 -11.32 6.14
N ALA A 10 -1.44 -11.89 6.31
CA ALA A 10 -2.56 -11.71 5.40
C ALA A 10 -3.01 -10.24 5.34
N GLU A 11 -3.14 -9.59 6.51
CA GLU A 11 -3.46 -8.17 6.64
C GLU A 11 -2.41 -7.29 5.92
N LEU A 12 -1.12 -7.54 6.14
CA LEU A 12 -0.03 -6.78 5.49
C LEU A 12 0.02 -6.98 3.97
N LEU A 13 -0.33 -8.17 3.49
CA LEU A 13 -0.36 -8.49 2.06
C LEU A 13 -1.67 -8.09 1.38
N GLY A 14 -2.69 -7.65 2.14
CA GLY A 14 -4.00 -7.30 1.60
C GLY A 14 -4.77 -8.51 1.04
N VAL A 15 -4.60 -9.70 1.62
CA VAL A 15 -5.26 -10.95 1.18
C VAL A 15 -5.93 -11.67 2.35
N SER A 16 -6.67 -12.75 2.08
CA SER A 16 -7.24 -13.59 3.13
C SER A 16 -6.23 -14.54 3.78
N ASP A 17 -6.47 -14.93 5.04
CA ASP A 17 -5.71 -15.97 5.76
C ASP A 17 -5.58 -17.26 4.93
N ASP A 18 -6.66 -17.67 4.25
CA ASP A 18 -6.68 -18.87 3.40
C ASP A 18 -5.75 -18.74 2.19
N THR A 19 -5.60 -17.53 1.64
CA THR A 19 -4.65 -17.27 0.55
C THR A 19 -3.21 -17.46 1.03
N VAL A 20 -2.88 -16.97 2.22
CA VAL A 20 -1.56 -17.16 2.84
C VAL A 20 -1.32 -18.64 3.16
N ARG A 21 -2.30 -19.34 3.73
CA ARG A 21 -2.22 -20.80 3.98
C ARG A 21 -1.99 -21.58 2.69
N ARG A 22 -2.67 -21.19 1.61
CA ARG A 22 -2.50 -21.81 0.29
C ARG A 22 -1.06 -21.66 -0.22
N TRP A 23 -0.46 -20.46 -0.12
CA TRP A 23 0.93 -20.25 -0.52
C TRP A 23 1.92 -21.04 0.33
N ILE A 24 1.68 -21.14 1.64
CA ILE A 24 2.48 -21.99 2.54
C ILE A 24 2.40 -23.46 2.10
N ASN A 25 1.19 -23.96 1.86
CA ASN A 25 0.99 -25.36 1.46
C ASN A 25 1.61 -25.68 0.09
N GLN A 26 1.73 -24.68 -0.79
CA GLN A 26 2.40 -24.78 -2.10
C GLN A 26 3.92 -24.62 -2.02
N GLY A 27 4.48 -24.36 -0.83
CA GLY A 27 5.91 -24.10 -0.64
C GLY A 27 6.37 -22.73 -1.14
N ALA A 28 5.45 -21.84 -1.51
CA ALA A 28 5.76 -20.51 -2.03
C ALA A 28 6.15 -19.52 -0.92
N LEU A 29 5.67 -19.74 0.32
CA LEU A 29 6.01 -18.93 1.49
C LEU A 29 6.47 -19.82 2.64
N ALA A 30 7.68 -19.56 3.15
CA ALA A 30 8.25 -20.30 4.28
C ALA A 30 7.46 -20.04 5.58
N VAL A 31 7.34 -21.07 6.41
CA VAL A 31 6.66 -21.02 7.70
C VAL A 31 7.45 -21.83 8.73
N SER A 32 7.48 -21.36 9.96
CA SER A 32 8.01 -22.08 11.12
C SER A 32 6.95 -22.16 12.23
N HIS A 33 7.29 -22.81 13.33
CA HIS A 33 6.45 -22.80 14.53
C HIS A 33 7.15 -22.01 15.63
N ASP A 34 6.38 -21.23 16.39
CA ASP A 34 6.90 -20.56 17.59
C ASP A 34 7.05 -21.55 18.77
N ALA A 35 7.55 -21.06 19.91
CA ALA A 35 7.72 -21.85 21.13
C ALA A 35 6.42 -22.47 21.67
N ALA A 36 5.25 -21.97 21.25
CA ALA A 36 3.94 -22.49 21.61
C ALA A 36 3.33 -23.39 20.52
N GLY A 37 4.12 -23.80 19.51
CA GLY A 37 3.69 -24.70 18.44
C GLY A 37 2.78 -24.06 17.40
N ARG A 38 2.69 -22.73 17.36
CA ARG A 38 1.80 -22.01 16.43
C ARG A 38 2.58 -21.59 15.18
N LYS A 39 1.95 -21.73 14.01
CA LYS A 39 2.55 -21.29 12.72
C LYS A 39 2.86 -19.79 12.73
N VAL A 40 4.08 -19.46 12.35
CA VAL A 40 4.58 -18.08 12.21
C VAL A 40 5.46 -17.94 10.97
N ILE A 41 5.50 -16.75 10.41
CA ILE A 41 6.27 -16.39 9.23
C ILE A 41 7.32 -15.37 9.65
N ALA A 42 8.58 -15.55 9.23
CA ALA A 42 9.60 -14.55 9.49
C ALA A 42 9.32 -13.27 8.68
N SER A 43 9.48 -12.10 9.29
CA SER A 43 9.12 -10.83 8.64
C SER A 43 9.98 -10.58 7.39
N GLU A 44 11.24 -11.00 7.39
CA GLU A 44 12.13 -10.94 6.24
C GLU A 44 11.65 -11.80 5.06
N ASP A 45 11.18 -13.02 5.33
CA ASP A 45 10.64 -13.93 4.33
C ASP A 45 9.36 -13.35 3.72
N LEU A 46 8.48 -12.80 4.56
CA LEU A 46 7.26 -12.15 4.10
C LEU A 46 7.57 -10.92 3.24
N ALA A 47 8.55 -10.10 3.65
CA ALA A 47 8.96 -8.92 2.89
C ALA A 47 9.60 -9.29 1.54
N HIS A 48 10.42 -10.35 1.51
CA HIS A 48 10.97 -10.89 0.26
C HIS A 48 9.85 -11.41 -0.65
N PHE A 49 8.97 -12.26 -0.12
CA PHE A 49 7.83 -12.81 -0.83
C PHE A 49 6.93 -11.70 -1.41
N SER A 50 6.62 -10.67 -0.62
CA SER A 50 5.80 -9.53 -1.04
C SER A 50 6.39 -8.82 -2.26
N ARG A 51 7.72 -8.58 -2.30
CA ARG A 51 8.37 -7.94 -3.44
C ARG A 51 8.33 -8.80 -4.70
N THR A 52 8.57 -10.10 -4.57
CA THR A 52 8.61 -11.02 -5.72
C THR A 52 7.22 -11.32 -6.28
N ASN A 53 6.19 -11.28 -5.44
CA ASN A 53 4.81 -11.65 -5.80
C ASN A 53 3.87 -10.43 -5.83
N ALA A 54 4.42 -9.21 -5.83
CA ALA A 54 3.62 -8.00 -5.93
C ALA A 54 2.80 -8.04 -7.23
N PRO A 55 1.48 -7.78 -7.18
CA PRO A 55 0.68 -7.61 -8.39
C PRO A 55 1.30 -6.54 -9.26
N ALA A 56 1.27 -6.75 -10.58
CA ALA A 56 1.61 -5.67 -11.50
C ALA A 56 0.68 -4.47 -11.21
N PRO A 57 1.22 -3.25 -11.09
CA PRO A 57 0.37 -2.07 -10.95
C PRO A 57 -0.57 -1.98 -12.16
N PRO A 58 -1.75 -1.34 -12.00
CA PRO A 58 -2.62 -1.05 -13.13
C PRO A 58 -1.84 -0.37 -14.25
N ALA A 59 -2.23 -0.64 -15.50
CA ALA A 59 -1.61 -0.01 -16.65
C ALA A 59 -1.62 1.51 -16.48
N ASP A 60 -0.45 2.13 -16.60
CA ASP A 60 -0.29 3.58 -16.51
C ASP A 60 -0.82 4.23 -17.80
N PRO A 61 -1.97 4.93 -17.76
CA PRO A 61 -2.57 5.48 -18.97
C PRO A 61 -1.74 6.62 -19.58
N LEU A 62 -0.79 7.20 -18.83
CA LEU A 62 -0.04 8.37 -19.28
C LEU A 62 1.23 7.99 -20.05
N SER A 63 1.86 6.85 -19.78
CA SER A 63 3.07 6.38 -20.49
C SER A 63 4.22 7.44 -20.61
N ILE A 64 4.33 8.35 -19.64
CA ILE A 64 5.35 9.42 -19.61
C ILE A 64 6.58 8.95 -18.82
N GLY A 65 7.79 9.20 -19.35
CA GLY A 65 9.04 9.01 -18.62
C GLY A 65 9.14 9.96 -17.43
N SER A 66 9.13 9.43 -16.20
CA SER A 66 9.14 10.23 -14.97
C SER A 66 10.17 9.68 -13.97
N SER A 67 10.89 10.58 -13.29
CA SER A 67 11.82 10.21 -12.21
C SER A 67 11.11 9.92 -10.87
N ALA A 68 9.83 10.24 -10.77
CA ALA A 68 9.03 9.92 -9.59
C ALA A 68 8.72 8.42 -9.56
N ARG A 69 9.19 7.75 -8.49
CA ARG A 69 9.07 6.29 -8.35
C ARG A 69 7.71 5.82 -7.84
N ASN A 70 6.95 6.70 -7.20
CA ASN A 70 5.64 6.37 -6.66
C ASN A 70 4.56 6.95 -7.59
N ARG A 71 3.89 6.06 -8.33
CA ARG A 71 2.80 6.38 -9.24
C ARG A 71 1.58 5.57 -8.82
N PHE A 72 0.49 6.26 -8.52
CA PHE A 72 -0.75 5.63 -8.06
C PHE A 72 -1.86 5.94 -9.05
N VAL A 73 -2.24 4.95 -9.86
CA VAL A 73 -3.40 5.04 -10.74
C VAL A 73 -4.65 4.92 -9.88
N GLY A 74 -5.60 5.83 -10.07
CA GLY A 74 -6.81 5.85 -9.26
C GLY A 74 -7.93 6.68 -9.87
N LEU A 75 -9.05 6.70 -9.15
CA LEU A 75 -10.23 7.50 -9.46
C LEU A 75 -10.26 8.72 -8.54
N VAL A 76 -10.47 9.89 -9.12
CA VAL A 76 -10.78 11.10 -8.35
C VAL A 76 -12.13 10.90 -7.67
N THR A 77 -12.18 11.08 -6.35
CA THR A 77 -13.40 10.92 -5.54
C THR A 77 -13.96 12.27 -5.09
N SER A 78 -13.11 13.28 -4.91
CA SER A 78 -13.50 14.63 -4.49
C SER A 78 -12.56 15.69 -5.05
N VAL A 79 -13.11 16.85 -5.38
CA VAL A 79 -12.35 18.05 -5.78
C VAL A 79 -12.97 19.24 -5.04
N VAL A 80 -12.18 19.89 -4.19
CA VAL A 80 -12.60 21.09 -3.44
C VAL A 80 -11.63 22.21 -3.78
N SER A 81 -12.14 23.24 -4.43
CA SER A 81 -11.35 24.37 -4.92
C SER A 81 -11.61 25.63 -4.10
N ASP A 82 -10.54 26.32 -3.75
CA ASP A 82 -10.56 27.72 -3.37
C ASP A 82 -9.99 28.59 -4.50
N LYS A 83 -9.76 29.89 -4.23
CA LYS A 83 -9.28 30.85 -5.24
C LYS A 83 -7.88 30.53 -5.80
N VAL A 84 -7.02 29.89 -5.02
CA VAL A 84 -5.60 29.67 -5.35
C VAL A 84 -5.26 28.18 -5.35
N MET A 85 -5.82 27.42 -4.43
CA MET A 85 -5.51 26.03 -4.16
C MET A 85 -6.74 25.15 -4.34
N THR A 86 -6.49 23.92 -4.78
CA THR A 86 -7.47 22.86 -4.90
C THR A 86 -6.97 21.63 -4.18
N GLN A 87 -7.85 21.05 -3.36
CA GLN A 87 -7.70 19.72 -2.78
C GLN A 87 -8.34 18.70 -3.71
N VAL A 88 -7.55 17.71 -4.12
CA VAL A 88 -8.01 16.58 -4.93
C VAL A 88 -7.81 15.31 -4.11
N GLU A 89 -8.88 14.55 -3.95
CA GLU A 89 -8.84 13.22 -3.32
C GLU A 89 -9.00 12.15 -4.38
N MET A 90 -8.19 11.09 -4.28
CA MET A 90 -8.19 9.97 -5.19
C MET A 90 -8.21 8.64 -4.44
N GLN A 91 -9.01 7.69 -4.92
CA GLN A 91 -8.93 6.29 -4.52
C GLN A 91 -8.00 5.53 -5.47
N CYS A 92 -6.87 5.05 -4.94
CA CYS A 92 -5.83 4.34 -5.69
C CYS A 92 -5.63 2.94 -5.10
N GLY A 93 -6.37 1.96 -5.63
CA GLY A 93 -6.40 0.62 -5.02
C GLY A 93 -6.95 0.68 -3.59
N PRO A 94 -6.27 0.11 -2.57
CA PRO A 94 -6.69 0.20 -1.17
C PRO A 94 -6.35 1.54 -0.51
N PHE A 95 -5.64 2.45 -1.20
CA PHE A 95 -5.13 3.69 -0.62
C PHE A 95 -5.94 4.91 -1.05
N THR A 96 -6.14 5.85 -0.14
CA THR A 96 -6.61 7.20 -0.46
C THR A 96 -5.41 8.13 -0.57
N VAL A 97 -5.31 8.87 -1.67
CA VAL A 97 -4.25 9.84 -1.93
C VAL A 97 -4.87 11.23 -2.00
N VAL A 98 -4.31 12.17 -1.25
CA VAL A 98 -4.74 13.58 -1.26
C VAL A 98 -3.62 14.43 -1.86
N SER A 99 -3.97 15.27 -2.83
CA SER A 99 -3.08 16.25 -3.43
C SER A 99 -3.60 17.66 -3.18
N LEU A 100 -2.69 18.56 -2.83
CA LEU A 100 -2.92 19.99 -2.86
C LEU A 100 -2.15 20.54 -4.07
N MET A 101 -2.86 21.19 -4.98
CA MET A 101 -2.30 21.81 -6.17
C MET A 101 -2.97 23.15 -6.45
N SER A 102 -2.44 23.95 -7.39
CA SER A 102 -3.12 25.20 -7.76
C SER A 102 -4.47 24.92 -8.41
N THR A 103 -5.44 25.81 -8.18
CA THR A 103 -6.76 25.70 -8.80
C THR A 103 -6.67 25.70 -10.32
N GLU A 104 -5.81 26.55 -10.89
CA GLU A 104 -5.53 26.57 -12.33
C GLU A 104 -5.07 25.20 -12.86
N ALA A 105 -4.14 24.53 -12.17
CA ALA A 105 -3.65 23.23 -12.62
C ALA A 105 -4.74 22.13 -12.52
N ALA A 106 -5.62 22.21 -11.52
CA ALA A 106 -6.74 21.27 -11.39
C ALA A 106 -7.79 21.47 -12.51
N GLU A 107 -8.05 22.72 -12.87
CA GLU A 107 -8.94 23.11 -13.97
C GLU A 107 -8.36 22.70 -15.34
N ASP A 108 -7.07 22.96 -15.58
CA ASP A 108 -6.36 22.56 -16.80
C ASP A 108 -6.41 21.04 -17.04
N LEU A 109 -6.26 20.28 -15.96
CA LEU A 109 -6.38 18.82 -15.97
C LEU A 109 -7.84 18.33 -15.97
N GLN A 110 -8.80 19.25 -15.89
CA GLN A 110 -10.24 18.98 -15.87
C GLN A 110 -10.64 17.95 -14.80
N LEU A 111 -9.98 18.01 -13.65
CA LEU A 111 -10.19 17.06 -12.56
C LEU A 111 -11.60 17.21 -11.98
N ARG A 112 -12.30 16.08 -11.86
CA ARG A 112 -13.64 15.99 -11.30
C ARG A 112 -13.86 14.59 -10.74
N PRO A 113 -14.79 14.40 -9.79
CA PRO A 113 -15.16 13.07 -9.34
C PRO A 113 -15.46 12.13 -10.52
N GLY A 114 -14.85 10.95 -10.51
CA GLY A 114 -14.91 9.95 -11.59
C GLY A 114 -13.77 10.02 -12.62
N SER A 115 -12.93 11.07 -12.62
CA SER A 115 -11.75 11.11 -13.50
C SER A 115 -10.75 10.01 -13.13
N VAL A 116 -10.23 9.29 -14.13
CA VAL A 116 -9.06 8.44 -13.97
C VAL A 116 -7.82 9.33 -14.03
N ALA A 117 -7.00 9.30 -12.98
CA ALA A 117 -5.78 10.09 -12.90
C ALA A 117 -4.63 9.28 -12.29
N VAL A 118 -3.42 9.80 -12.42
CA VAL A 118 -2.22 9.20 -11.82
C VAL A 118 -1.63 10.19 -10.82
N ALA A 119 -1.70 9.85 -9.54
CA ALA A 119 -0.99 10.63 -8.52
C ALA A 119 0.51 10.28 -8.57
N VAL A 120 1.33 11.30 -8.76
CA VAL A 120 2.78 11.17 -8.91
C VAL A 120 3.47 11.81 -7.71
N VAL A 121 4.11 10.98 -6.88
CA VAL A 121 4.78 11.44 -5.66
C VAL A 121 6.30 11.33 -5.82
N LYS A 122 7.01 12.46 -5.69
CA LYS A 122 8.46 12.45 -5.68
C LYS A 122 8.95 11.73 -4.43
N ALA A 123 9.76 10.69 -4.60
CA ALA A 123 10.18 9.79 -3.53
C ALA A 123 11.01 10.43 -2.40
N THR A 124 11.36 11.72 -2.52
CA THR A 124 12.16 12.45 -1.52
C THR A 124 11.36 12.87 -0.29
N THR A 125 10.02 12.76 -0.30
CA THR A 125 9.16 13.15 0.83
C THR A 125 8.32 11.94 1.26
N VAL A 126 8.93 11.02 2.02
CA VAL A 126 8.26 9.84 2.59
C VAL A 126 8.62 9.73 4.07
N ILE A 127 7.63 9.55 4.92
CA ILE A 127 7.80 9.27 6.35
C ILE A 127 7.57 7.77 6.56
N VAL A 128 8.49 7.10 7.26
CA VAL A 128 8.37 5.69 7.62
C VAL A 128 8.26 5.57 9.13
N GLU A 129 7.17 4.97 9.58
CA GLU A 129 6.91 4.71 10.99
C GLU A 129 6.77 3.20 11.22
N THR A 130 7.16 2.74 12.41
CA THR A 130 6.98 1.34 12.82
C THR A 130 6.20 1.30 14.13
N ALA A 131 5.34 0.30 14.30
CA ALA A 131 4.68 0.08 15.57
C ALA A 131 5.74 -0.21 16.65
N ARG A 132 5.63 0.44 17.82
CA ARG A 132 6.47 0.11 18.96
C ARG A 132 6.17 -1.35 19.36
N PRO A 133 7.18 -2.22 19.57
CA PRO A 133 6.90 -3.60 19.96
C PRO A 133 6.07 -3.61 21.25
N SER A 134 4.90 -4.25 21.18
CA SER A 134 4.01 -4.42 22.32
C SER A 134 4.68 -5.28 23.39
N THR A 135 5.25 -4.65 24.41
CA THR A 135 5.55 -5.31 25.68
C THR A 135 4.27 -5.38 26.50
N ALA A 136 3.39 -6.36 26.20
CA ALA A 136 2.30 -6.74 27.10
C ALA A 136 1.68 -8.08 26.67
N LEU A 137 2.02 -9.14 27.39
CA LEU A 137 1.13 -10.19 27.93
C LEU A 137 2.01 -11.21 28.66
N ALA A 138 2.55 -10.78 29.79
CA ALA A 138 3.08 -11.62 30.86
C ALA A 138 2.47 -11.09 32.15
N SER A 139 1.20 -11.41 32.37
CA SER A 139 0.49 -11.29 33.64
C SER A 139 -0.90 -11.90 33.46
N ASP A 140 -0.97 -13.23 33.59
CA ASP A 140 -1.78 -13.96 34.58
C ASP A 140 -1.64 -15.47 34.35
#